data_AF-A0A5C9D4U9-F1
#
_entry.id   AF-A0A5C9D4U9-F1
#
_cell.length_a   1.000
_cell.length_b   1.000
_cell.length_c   1.000
_cell.angle_alpha   90.00
_cell.angle_beta   90.00
_cell.angle_gamma   90.00
#
_symmetry.space_group_name_H-M   'P 1'
#
loop_
_entity.id
_entity.type
_entity.pdbx_description
1 polymer ?
#
loop_
_entity_poly.entity_id
_entity_poly.type
_entity_poly.pdbx_seq_one_letter_code
_entity_poly.pdbx_strand_id
1 'polypeptide(L)'
;MLKSIKDSFKRIKFVDERIPRLMGRFFARNFPETLSPTEGLHWRDYCAKKIQLPVMEGSAELADYGRLMENELSDPSLSAPTRAIIHALVEWKARLEEELLAWKR
;
A
#
# COMPACT_ATOMS: atom_id res chain seq x y z
N MET A 1 19.74 15.30 1.12
CA MET A 1 19.41 15.97 -0.16
C MET A 1 17.91 15.87 -0.48
N LEU A 2 17.33 14.68 -0.63
CA LEU A 2 15.91 14.48 -1.02
C LEU A 2 14.88 15.11 -0.07
N LYS A 3 15.09 15.03 1.25
CA LYS A 3 14.21 15.71 2.23
C LYS A 3 14.13 17.23 1.98
N SER A 4 15.26 17.87 1.70
CA SER A 4 15.31 19.30 1.38
C SER A 4 14.57 19.63 0.08
N ILE A 5 14.62 18.73 -0.92
CA ILE A 5 13.86 18.88 -2.17
C ILE A 5 12.35 18.81 -1.88
N LYS A 6 11.91 17.81 -1.10
CA LYS A 6 10.51 17.70 -0.66
C LYS A 6 10.04 18.97 0.06
N ASP A 7 10.84 19.48 0.98
CA ASP A 7 10.50 20.67 1.75
C ASP A 7 10.45 21.94 0.88
N SER A 8 11.27 22.02 -0.18
CA SER A 8 11.16 23.09 -1.18
C SER A 8 9.84 23.02 -1.95
N PHE A 9 9.37 21.84 -2.34
CA PHE A 9 8.09 21.68 -3.02
C PHE A 9 6.89 22.16 -2.18
N LYS A 10 6.94 21.99 -0.85
CA LYS A 10 5.90 22.48 0.05
C LYS A 10 5.76 24.01 0.08
N ARG A 11 6.79 24.75 -0.34
CA ARG A 11 6.79 26.22 -0.39
C ARG A 11 6.29 26.77 -1.72
N ILE A 12 6.15 25.93 -2.74
CA ILE A 12 5.68 26.33 -4.07
C ILE A 12 4.15 26.40 -4.05
N LYS A 13 3.60 27.53 -4.52
CA LYS A 13 2.16 27.63 -4.80
C LYS A 13 1.88 27.08 -6.18
N PHE A 14 1.26 25.92 -6.24
CA PHE A 14 0.81 25.31 -7.48
C PHE A 14 -0.57 25.85 -7.86
N VAL A 15 -0.77 26.12 -9.16
CA VAL A 15 -2.10 26.43 -9.70
C VAL A 15 -3.02 25.21 -9.63
N ASP A 16 -2.49 24.02 -9.88
CA ASP A 16 -3.23 22.76 -9.76
C ASP A 16 -3.18 22.24 -8.31
N GLU A 17 -4.32 22.27 -7.64
CA GLU A 17 -4.51 21.84 -6.25
C GLU A 17 -4.24 20.35 -6.02
N ARG A 18 -4.17 19.53 -7.08
CA ARG A 18 -3.87 18.10 -6.97
C ARG A 18 -2.39 17.84 -6.72
N ILE A 19 -1.51 18.74 -7.16
CA ILE A 19 -0.05 18.54 -7.13
C ILE A 19 0.48 18.31 -5.71
N PRO A 20 0.14 19.13 -4.69
CA PRO A 20 0.61 18.89 -3.31
C PRO A 20 0.27 17.48 -2.81
N ARG A 21 -0.95 16.99 -3.11
CA ARG A 21 -1.40 15.66 -2.73
C ARG A 21 -0.67 14.55 -3.49
N LEU A 22 -0.47 14.72 -4.80
CA LEU A 22 0.27 13.74 -5.61
C LEU A 22 1.74 13.68 -5.21
N MET A 23 2.36 14.83 -4.93
CA MET A 23 3.75 14.92 -4.46
C MET A 23 3.94 14.20 -3.13
N GLY A 24 3.01 14.40 -2.18
CA GLY A 24 3.02 13.67 -0.91
C GLY A 24 3.04 12.14 -1.11
N ARG A 25 2.18 11.62 -1.99
CA ARG A 25 2.14 10.18 -2.33
C ARG A 25 3.39 9.71 -3.07
N PHE A 26 3.94 10.55 -3.94
CA PHE A 26 5.17 10.25 -4.67
C PHE A 26 6.33 10.03 -3.71
N PHE A 27 6.57 10.96 -2.77
CA PHE A 27 7.62 10.79 -1.76
C PHE A 27 7.34 9.59 -0.84
N ALA A 28 6.10 9.40 -0.41
CA ALA A 28 5.78 8.31 0.49
C ALA A 28 5.97 6.92 -0.14
N ARG A 29 5.79 6.79 -1.45
CA ARG A 29 6.01 5.52 -2.19
C ARG A 29 7.47 5.26 -2.53
N ASN A 30 8.20 6.29 -2.95
CA ASN A 30 9.52 6.14 -3.54
C ASN A 30 10.68 6.47 -2.58
N PHE A 31 10.43 7.32 -1.59
CA PHE A 31 11.42 7.83 -0.64
C PHE A 31 10.85 7.89 0.78
N PRO A 32 10.37 6.75 1.34
CA PRO A 32 9.69 6.72 2.64
C PRO A 32 10.57 7.23 3.79
N GLU A 33 11.89 7.13 3.69
CA GLU A 33 12.87 7.66 4.65
C GLU A 33 12.83 9.19 4.75
N THR A 34 12.22 9.87 3.78
CA THR A 34 12.05 11.33 3.83
C THR A 34 10.86 11.76 4.70
N LEU A 35 9.93 10.85 5.00
CA LEU A 35 8.72 11.17 5.76
C LEU A 35 9.05 11.57 7.20
N SER A 36 8.41 12.62 7.70
CA SER A 36 8.36 12.85 9.15
C SER A 36 7.53 11.75 9.83
N PRO A 37 7.65 11.56 11.15
CA PRO A 37 6.83 10.60 11.87
C PRO A 37 5.31 10.78 11.62
N THR A 38 4.83 12.02 11.60
CA THR A 38 3.43 12.34 11.32
C THR A 38 3.04 12.06 9.87
N GLU A 39 3.91 12.36 8.90
CA GLU A 39 3.66 12.02 7.50
C GLU A 39 3.61 10.50 7.28
N GLY A 40 4.51 9.76 7.96
CA GLY A 40 4.52 8.30 7.93
C GLY A 40 3.26 7.70 8.54
N LEU A 41 2.72 8.30 9.61
CA LEU A 41 1.43 7.91 10.18
C LEU A 41 0.28 8.14 9.18
N HIS A 42 0.16 9.35 8.64
CA HIS A 42 -0.89 9.65 7.66
C HIS A 42 -0.79 8.77 6.40
N TRP A 43 0.43 8.44 5.97
CA TRP A 43 0.64 7.54 4.85
C TRP A 43 0.18 6.12 5.16
N ARG A 44 0.48 5.59 6.34
CA ARG A 44 0.01 4.26 6.77
C ARG A 44 -1.51 4.22 6.87
N ASP A 45 -2.14 5.21 7.49
CA ASP A 45 -3.61 5.33 7.55
C ASP A 45 -4.22 5.36 6.13
N TYR A 46 -3.59 6.10 5.20
CA TYR A 46 -4.01 6.14 3.80
C TYR A 46 -3.91 4.76 3.12
N CYS A 47 -2.80 4.04 3.34
CA CYS A 47 -2.58 2.70 2.79
C CYS A 47 -3.57 1.69 3.38
N ALA A 48 -3.79 1.68 4.70
CA ALA A 48 -4.74 0.81 5.38
C ALA A 48 -6.16 1.01 4.81
N LYS A 49 -6.61 2.27 4.67
CA LYS A 49 -7.91 2.56 4.05
C LYS A 49 -7.99 2.08 2.60
N LYS A 50 -6.89 2.15 1.84
CA LYS A 50 -6.86 1.74 0.42
C LYS A 50 -6.98 0.24 0.22
N ILE A 51 -6.40 -0.56 1.11
CA ILE A 51 -6.45 -2.04 1.01
C ILE A 51 -7.74 -2.62 1.62
N GLN A 52 -8.34 -1.93 2.59
CA GLN A 52 -9.62 -2.32 3.19
C GLN A 52 -10.82 -1.85 2.38
N LEU A 53 -10.75 -0.68 1.74
CA LEU A 53 -11.85 -0.10 0.97
C LEU A 53 -11.35 0.37 -0.39
N PRO A 54 -11.00 -0.57 -1.29
CA PRO A 54 -10.59 -0.21 -2.63
C PRO A 54 -11.75 0.46 -3.37
N VAL A 55 -11.44 1.53 -4.09
CA VAL A 55 -12.43 2.36 -4.81
C VAL A 55 -12.34 2.18 -6.33
N MET A 56 -11.42 1.34 -6.79
CA MET A 56 -11.13 1.13 -8.21
C MET A 56 -11.70 -0.22 -8.63
N GLU A 57 -12.43 -0.21 -9.74
CA GLU A 57 -12.97 -1.43 -10.35
C GLU A 57 -11.84 -2.44 -10.62
N GLY A 58 -12.07 -3.72 -10.29
CA GLY A 58 -11.07 -4.78 -10.39
C GLY A 58 -10.04 -4.84 -9.27
N SER A 59 -10.10 -3.95 -8.26
CA SER A 59 -9.27 -4.07 -7.06
C SER A 59 -9.94 -4.97 -6.02
N ALA A 60 -9.18 -5.92 -5.47
CA ALA A 60 -9.65 -6.76 -4.37
C ALA A 60 -9.45 -6.06 -3.02
N GLU A 61 -10.47 -6.11 -2.16
CA GLU A 61 -10.29 -5.84 -0.74
C GLU A 61 -9.35 -6.90 -0.14
N LEU A 62 -8.58 -6.54 0.89
CA LEU A 62 -7.64 -7.48 1.52
C LEU A 62 -8.32 -8.75 2.06
N ALA A 63 -9.57 -8.65 2.52
CA ALA A 63 -10.39 -9.77 2.94
C ALA A 63 -10.75 -10.68 1.75
N ASP A 64 -11.20 -10.09 0.65
CA ASP A 64 -11.54 -10.80 -0.58
C ASP A 64 -10.33 -11.46 -1.21
N TYR A 65 -9.17 -10.81 -1.14
CA TYR A 65 -7.89 -11.32 -1.60
C TYR A 65 -7.52 -12.63 -0.90
N GLY A 66 -7.70 -12.71 0.43
CA GLY A 66 -7.47 -13.94 1.20
C GLY A 66 -8.36 -15.10 0.73
N ARG A 67 -9.66 -14.84 0.61
CA ARG A 67 -10.65 -15.82 0.16
C ARG A 67 -10.39 -16.32 -1.27
N LEU A 68 -9.94 -15.45 -2.18
CA LEU A 68 -9.55 -15.84 -3.54
C LEU A 68 -8.40 -16.86 -3.51
N MET A 69 -7.37 -16.63 -2.69
CA MET A 69 -6.23 -17.54 -2.59
C MET A 69 -6.61 -18.90 -1.99
N GLU A 70 -7.47 -18.92 -0.98
CA GLU A 70 -7.98 -20.17 -0.39
C GLU A 70 -8.77 -21.00 -1.41
N ASN A 71 -9.62 -20.34 -2.21
CA ASN A 71 -10.37 -20.99 -3.28
C ASN A 71 -9.45 -21.60 -4.33
N GLU A 72 -8.45 -20.85 -4.82
CA GLU A 72 -7.50 -21.34 -5.82
C GLU A 72 -6.64 -22.50 -5.29
N LEU A 73 -6.20 -22.45 -4.02
CA LEU A 73 -5.40 -23.52 -3.41
C LEU A 73 -6.17 -24.82 -3.21
N SER A 74 -7.51 -24.75 -3.15
CA SER A 74 -8.39 -25.90 -3.00
C SER A 74 -8.48 -26.77 -4.26
N ASP A 75 -8.08 -26.24 -5.42
CA ASP A 75 -8.06 -27.00 -6.67
C ASP A 75 -6.93 -28.05 -6.67
N PRO A 76 -7.25 -29.36 -6.72
CA PRO A 76 -6.25 -30.41 -6.76
C PRO A 76 -5.48 -30.47 -8.09
N SER A 77 -6.02 -29.87 -9.16
CA SER A 77 -5.37 -29.80 -10.48
C SER A 77 -4.37 -28.65 -10.60
N LEU A 78 -4.29 -27.80 -9.57
CA LEU A 78 -3.41 -26.64 -9.54
C LEU A 78 -1.94 -27.06 -9.64
N SER A 79 -1.25 -26.50 -10.63
CA SER A 79 0.17 -26.77 -10.89
C SER A 79 1.06 -26.34 -9.71
N ALA A 80 2.17 -27.05 -9.50
CA ALA A 80 3.13 -26.71 -8.45
C ALA A 80 3.70 -25.27 -8.57
N PRO A 81 4.05 -24.75 -9.76
CA PRO A 81 4.49 -23.36 -9.92
C PRO A 81 3.41 -22.34 -9.50
N THR A 82 2.16 -22.54 -9.92
CA THR A 82 1.06 -21.64 -9.55
C THR A 82 0.80 -21.68 -8.04
N ARG A 83 0.84 -22.86 -7.43
CA ARG A 83 0.71 -23.03 -5.98
C ARG A 83 1.77 -22.24 -5.21
N ALA A 84 3.03 -22.28 -5.67
CA ALA A 84 4.11 -21.51 -5.05
C ALA A 84 3.87 -19.99 -5.14
N ILE A 85 3.38 -19.49 -6.27
CA ILE A 85 3.01 -18.08 -6.43
C ILE A 85 1.91 -17.71 -5.43
N ILE A 86 0.86 -18.52 -5.31
CA ILE A 86 -0.25 -18.21 -4.38
C ILE A 86 0.25 -18.20 -2.93
N HIS A 87 1.13 -19.11 -2.52
CA HIS A 87 1.73 -19.06 -1.19
C HIS A 87 2.52 -17.76 -0.96
N ALA A 88 3.31 -17.30 -1.93
CA ALA A 88 4.01 -16.03 -1.81
C ALA A 88 3.05 -14.83 -1.69
N LEU A 89 1.89 -14.88 -2.35
CA LEU A 89 0.83 -13.88 -2.21
C LEU A 89 0.17 -13.90 -0.82
N VAL A 90 -0.01 -15.09 -0.23
CA VAL A 90 -0.50 -15.25 1.16
C VAL A 90 0.51 -14.65 2.15
N GLU A 91 1.80 -14.94 1.98
CA GLU A 91 2.87 -14.36 2.80
C GLU A 91 2.92 -12.84 2.68
N TRP A 92 2.75 -12.32 1.47
CA TRP A 92 2.69 -10.89 1.22
C TRP A 92 1.49 -10.22 1.92
N LYS A 93 0.30 -10.85 1.87
CA LYS A 93 -0.87 -10.39 2.62
C LYS A 93 -0.58 -10.30 4.12
N ALA A 94 -0.01 -11.36 4.71
CA ALA A 94 0.29 -11.40 6.14
C ALA A 94 1.24 -10.27 6.56
N ARG A 95 2.28 -10.01 5.76
CA ARG A 95 3.18 -8.87 5.96
C ARG A 95 2.45 -7.51 5.92
N LEU A 96 1.55 -7.31 4.95
CA LEU A 96 0.79 -6.07 4.86
C LEU A 96 -0.12 -5.87 6.07
N GLU A 97 -0.72 -6.93 6.60
CA GLU A 97 -1.53 -6.87 7.82
C GLU A 97 -0.69 -6.47 9.04
N GLU A 98 0.51 -7.04 9.17
CA GLU A 98 1.44 -6.68 10.24
C GLU A 98 1.91 -5.21 10.12
N GLU A 99 2.35 -4.79 8.93
CA GLU A 99 2.91 -3.45 8.71
C GLU A 99 1.85 -2.34 8.83
N LEU A 100 0.60 -2.60 8.39
CA LEU A 100 -0.43 -1.56 8.23
C LEU A 100 -1.57 -1.66 9.24
N LEU A 101 -1.93 -2.85 9.70
CA LEU A 101 -3.13 -3.06 10.54
C LEU A 101 -2.80 -3.43 11.99
N ALA A 102 -1.69 -4.13 12.24
CA ALA A 102 -1.28 -4.50 13.60
C ALA A 102 -0.63 -3.36 14.39
N TRP A 103 -0.42 -2.21 13.75
CA TRP A 103 0.19 -1.05 14.39
C TRP A 103 -0.74 -0.41 15.43
N LYS A 104 -0.35 -0.48 16.70
CA LYS A 104 -1.00 0.24 17.81
C LYS A 104 -0.52 1.69 17.83
N ARG A 105 -1.47 2.63 17.79
CA ARG A 105 -1.24 4.08 17.94
C ARG A 105 -0.63 4.44 19.28
#